data_AF-A0A1G7AGM3-F1
#
_entry.id   AF-A0A1G7AGM3-F1
#
_cell.length_a   1.000
_cell.length_b   1.000
_cell.length_c   1.000
_cell.angle_alpha   90.00
_cell.angle_beta   90.00
_cell.angle_gamma   90.00
#
_symmetry.space_group_name_H-M   'P 1'
#
loop_
_entity.id
_entity.type
_entity.pdbx_description
1 polymer ?
#
loop_
_entity_poly.entity_id
_entity_poly.type
_entity_poly.pdbx_seq_one_letter_code
_entity_poly.pdbx_strand_id
1 'polypeptide(L)'
;MAYMIPETIRSSATAGERLLFRTMKQVLPDDVIVYYVPEIHGRRPDFVLISPEFGMAVLEVKDYTRNTLFQLNKDEWTLLTSCGTHATVKNPALQAKEFMFHIKNVLEKDKALVHLEGKYQCGFSEKAFEKEGLPYYWLTETTESKRNYDRSAEVVTISTIDSSKGLDFRAVFIVHLDMLPFLLETDEEREASLLYIAMTRAQEYLCLTYSGESAYTRYFAGIADERKKKLLQDRLS
;
A
#
# COMPACT_ATOMS: atom_id res chain seq x y z
N MET A 1 -3.24 -21.53 17.41
CA MET A 1 -1.80 -21.47 17.07
C MET A 1 -1.73 -21.34 15.57
N ALA A 2 -1.01 -20.34 15.05
CA ALA A 2 -0.88 -20.11 13.62
C ALA A 2 -0.47 -21.36 12.83
N TYR A 3 -0.97 -21.43 11.60
CA TYR A 3 -0.69 -22.50 10.68
C TYR A 3 0.66 -22.27 9.99
N MET A 4 1.69 -23.03 10.38
CA MET A 4 3.07 -22.86 9.91
C MET A 4 3.36 -23.73 8.69
N ILE A 5 3.98 -23.16 7.66
CA ILE A 5 4.36 -23.86 6.43
C ILE A 5 5.85 -23.60 6.12
N PRO A 6 6.74 -24.60 6.20
CA PRO A 6 6.52 -25.91 6.81
C PRO A 6 6.27 -25.84 8.32
N GLU A 7 5.75 -26.92 8.91
CA GLU A 7 5.45 -26.99 10.34
C GLU A 7 6.71 -26.87 11.24
N THR A 8 7.87 -27.20 10.67
CA THR A 8 9.19 -27.17 11.30
C THR A 8 10.21 -26.49 10.39
N ILE A 9 11.14 -25.73 10.98
CA ILE A 9 12.23 -25.07 10.24
C ILE A 9 13.52 -25.88 10.21
N ARG A 10 14.31 -25.65 9.18
CA ARG A 10 15.63 -26.25 8.96
C ARG A 10 16.65 -25.86 10.03
N SER A 11 17.61 -26.74 10.30
CA SER A 11 18.70 -26.50 11.26
C SER A 11 19.60 -25.32 10.87
N SER A 12 19.70 -25.02 9.57
CA SER A 12 20.46 -23.89 9.03
C SER A 12 19.81 -22.51 9.25
N ALA A 13 18.61 -22.46 9.83
CA ALA A 13 17.94 -21.20 10.15
C ALA A 13 18.78 -20.35 11.10
N THR A 14 18.67 -19.02 10.99
CA THR A 14 19.40 -18.10 11.86
C THR A 14 18.83 -18.10 13.29
N ALA A 15 19.52 -17.45 14.24
CA ALA A 15 19.02 -17.39 15.62
C ALA A 15 17.73 -16.56 15.68
N GLY A 16 17.68 -15.43 14.98
CA GLY A 16 16.50 -14.59 14.86
C GLY A 16 15.35 -15.28 14.16
N GLU A 17 15.61 -16.00 13.05
CA GLU A 17 14.57 -16.78 12.37
C GLU A 17 13.94 -17.83 13.29
N ARG A 18 14.78 -18.58 14.03
CA ARG A 18 14.30 -19.58 15.00
C ARG A 18 13.50 -18.98 16.14
N LEU A 19 13.90 -17.80 16.61
CA LEU A 19 13.17 -17.08 17.65
C LEU A 19 11.80 -16.63 17.12
N LEU A 20 11.79 -15.93 15.99
CA LEU A 20 10.58 -15.39 15.39
C LEU A 20 9.59 -16.49 15.02
N PHE A 21 10.04 -17.58 14.38
CA PHE A 21 9.18 -18.72 14.03
C PHE A 21 8.48 -19.31 15.26
N ARG A 22 9.22 -19.52 16.36
CA ARG A 22 8.65 -20.06 17.61
C ARG A 22 7.65 -19.10 18.24
N THR A 23 7.97 -17.82 18.29
CA THR A 23 7.07 -16.78 18.81
C THR A 23 5.79 -16.73 18.00
N MET A 24 5.87 -16.69 16.67
CA MET A 24 4.71 -16.68 15.79
C MET A 24 3.83 -17.91 15.99
N LYS A 25 4.42 -19.11 16.05
CA LYS A 25 3.70 -20.36 16.28
C LYS A 25 2.91 -20.37 17.61
N GLN A 26 3.42 -19.68 18.64
CA GLN A 26 2.82 -19.64 19.97
C GLN A 26 1.79 -18.51 20.14
N VAL A 27 2.07 -17.33 19.59
CA VAL A 27 1.33 -16.10 19.89
C VAL A 27 0.25 -15.81 18.84
N LEU A 28 0.50 -16.16 17.57
CA LEU A 28 -0.45 -15.84 16.51
C LEU A 28 -1.67 -16.78 16.54
N PRO A 29 -2.87 -16.25 16.22
CA PRO A 29 -4.10 -17.03 16.16
C PRO A 29 -4.07 -18.06 15.03
N ASP A 30 -4.97 -19.04 15.10
CA ASP A 30 -5.02 -20.20 14.19
C ASP A 30 -5.53 -19.90 12.78
N ASP A 31 -6.11 -18.73 12.56
CA ASP A 31 -6.51 -18.20 11.26
C ASP A 31 -5.36 -17.49 10.51
N VAL A 32 -4.19 -17.35 11.14
CA VAL A 32 -2.98 -16.80 10.50
C VAL A 32 -2.14 -17.93 9.90
N ILE A 33 -1.83 -17.81 8.62
CA ILE A 33 -0.93 -18.71 7.89
C ILE A 33 0.45 -18.07 7.80
N VAL A 34 1.48 -18.82 8.17
CA VAL A 34 2.87 -18.34 8.17
C VAL A 34 3.73 -19.24 7.29
N TYR A 35 4.17 -18.71 6.15
CA TYR A 35 5.17 -19.35 5.30
C TYR A 35 6.58 -18.98 5.73
N TYR A 36 7.44 -19.97 5.91
CA TYR A 36 8.88 -19.80 6.11
C TYR A 36 9.64 -20.16 4.83
N VAL A 37 10.38 -19.19 4.29
CA VAL A 37 11.15 -19.29 3.04
C VAL A 37 10.34 -19.86 1.86
N PRO A 38 9.14 -19.31 1.57
CA PRO A 38 8.38 -19.76 0.41
C PRO A 38 9.10 -19.40 -0.89
N GLU A 39 8.97 -20.24 -1.91
CA GLU A 39 9.43 -19.92 -3.26
C GLU A 39 8.28 -19.33 -4.08
N ILE A 40 8.42 -18.07 -4.49
CA ILE A 40 7.41 -17.34 -5.24
C ILE A 40 8.06 -16.74 -6.48
N HIS A 41 7.88 -17.39 -7.64
CA HIS A 41 8.46 -16.96 -8.92
C HIS A 41 9.96 -16.61 -8.83
N GLY A 42 10.76 -17.50 -8.26
CA GLY A 42 12.21 -17.33 -8.14
C GLY A 42 12.67 -16.37 -7.02
N ARG A 43 11.75 -15.84 -6.21
CA ARG A 43 12.05 -15.05 -5.02
C ARG A 43 11.74 -15.86 -3.76
N ARG A 44 12.53 -15.63 -2.70
CA ARG A 44 12.44 -16.34 -1.42
C ARG A 44 12.56 -15.34 -0.26
N PRO A 45 11.46 -14.68 0.15
CA PRO A 45 11.44 -13.90 1.39
C PRO A 45 11.61 -14.81 2.62
N ASP A 46 12.06 -14.28 3.76
CA ASP A 46 12.24 -15.09 4.96
C ASP A 46 10.90 -15.59 5.52
N PHE A 47 9.92 -14.69 5.67
CA PHE A 47 8.56 -15.05 6.06
C PHE A 47 7.50 -14.31 5.25
N VAL A 48 6.40 -15.01 4.97
CA VAL A 48 5.16 -14.43 4.43
C VAL A 48 4.00 -14.85 5.32
N LEU A 49 3.29 -13.89 5.89
CA LEU A 49 2.13 -14.11 6.72
C LEU A 49 0.87 -13.73 5.94
N ILE A 50 -0.19 -14.52 6.09
CA ILE A 50 -1.51 -14.24 5.56
C ILE A 50 -2.49 -14.26 6.73
N SER A 51 -3.25 -13.16 6.90
CA SER A 51 -4.21 -13.00 7.99
C SER A 51 -5.49 -12.37 7.47
N PRO A 52 -6.68 -12.76 7.98
CA PRO A 52 -7.92 -12.06 7.69
C PRO A 52 -7.91 -10.59 8.12
N GLU A 53 -7.14 -10.22 9.15
CA GLU A 53 -7.14 -8.86 9.71
C GLU A 53 -6.29 -7.87 8.90
N PHE A 54 -5.13 -8.31 8.40
CA PHE A 54 -4.16 -7.43 7.73
C PHE A 54 -3.80 -7.87 6.30
N GLY A 55 -4.43 -8.93 5.78
CA GLY A 55 -4.21 -9.46 4.44
C GLY A 55 -2.90 -10.22 4.32
N MET A 56 -1.80 -9.52 4.08
CA MET A 56 -0.48 -10.11 3.88
C MET A 56 0.64 -9.26 4.50
N ALA A 57 1.59 -9.91 5.16
CA ALA A 57 2.81 -9.28 5.64
C ALA A 57 4.05 -10.06 5.19
N VAL A 58 5.12 -9.36 4.83
CA VAL A 58 6.42 -9.96 4.48
C VAL A 58 7.44 -9.51 5.50
N LEU A 59 8.15 -10.46 6.13
CA LEU A 59 9.17 -10.18 7.13
C LEU A 59 10.52 -10.64 6.62
N GLU A 60 11.51 -9.76 6.71
CA GLU A 60 12.92 -10.04 6.45
C GLU A 60 13.67 -10.00 7.79
N VAL A 61 14.41 -11.05 8.12
CA VAL A 61 15.05 -11.22 9.42
C VAL A 61 16.56 -11.12 9.27
N LYS A 62 17.17 -10.20 10.03
CA LYS A 62 18.62 -10.04 10.09
C LYS A 62 19.10 -10.06 11.53
N ASP A 63 20.10 -10.89 11.83
CA ASP A 63 20.73 -11.02 13.15
C ASP A 63 21.79 -9.93 13.39
N TYR A 64 21.49 -8.68 13.03
CA TYR A 64 22.40 -7.56 13.25
C TYR A 64 22.40 -7.14 14.72
N THR A 65 23.58 -6.79 15.22
CA THR A 65 23.76 -6.20 16.55
C THR A 65 24.15 -4.73 16.41
N ARG A 66 24.09 -3.97 17.52
CA ARG A 66 24.52 -2.56 17.50
C ARG A 66 25.96 -2.38 17.00
N ASN A 67 26.83 -3.37 17.24
CA ASN A 67 28.24 -3.32 16.86
C ASN A 67 28.47 -3.68 15.39
N THR A 68 27.51 -4.33 14.72
CA THR A 68 27.61 -4.65 13.30
C THR A 68 27.08 -3.54 12.41
N LEU A 69 26.30 -2.58 12.92
CA LEU A 69 25.74 -1.49 12.13
C LEU A 69 26.73 -0.31 12.10
N PHE A 70 27.23 0.03 10.91
CA PHE A 70 28.17 1.15 10.73
C PHE A 70 27.48 2.39 10.15
N GLN A 71 26.79 2.24 9.02
CA GLN A 71 26.06 3.33 8.37
C GLN A 71 24.74 2.82 7.80
N LEU A 72 23.65 3.57 8.01
CA LEU A 72 22.31 3.18 7.58
C LEU A 72 21.73 4.27 6.65
N ASN A 73 21.53 3.92 5.38
CA ASN A 73 20.86 4.79 4.42
C ASN A 73 19.53 4.13 3.97
N LYS A 74 18.73 4.88 3.20
CA LYS A 74 17.41 4.41 2.72
C LYS A 74 17.52 3.21 1.77
N ASP A 75 18.58 3.14 0.98
CA ASP A 75 18.74 2.09 -0.04
C ASP A 75 19.66 0.96 0.43
N GLU A 76 20.76 1.32 1.10
CA GLU A 76 21.83 0.40 1.48
C GLU A 76 22.35 0.68 2.91
N TRP A 77 22.75 -0.38 3.59
CA TRP A 77 23.37 -0.37 4.90
C TRP A 77 24.80 -0.87 4.81
N THR A 78 25.71 -0.20 5.51
CA THR A 78 27.10 -0.64 5.67
C THR A 78 27.22 -1.34 7.01
N LEU A 79 27.68 -2.59 6.97
CA LEU A 79 27.89 -3.43 8.14
C LEU A 79 29.38 -3.58 8.43
N LEU A 80 29.74 -3.57 9.71
CA LEU A 80 31.06 -3.97 10.19
C LEU A 80 31.06 -5.49 10.40
N THR A 81 31.90 -6.19 9.65
CA THR A 81 32.08 -7.64 9.78
C THR A 81 32.95 -7.98 10.99
N SER A 82 32.89 -9.22 11.44
CA SER A 82 33.73 -9.72 12.53
C SER A 82 35.24 -9.68 12.23
N CYS A 83 35.64 -9.57 10.95
CA CYS A 83 37.03 -9.38 10.54
C CYS A 83 37.44 -7.91 10.38
N GLY A 84 36.58 -6.96 10.80
CA GLY A 84 36.86 -5.53 10.76
C GLY A 84 36.72 -4.91 9.37
N THR A 85 36.17 -5.64 8.40
CA THR A 85 35.89 -5.13 7.05
C THR A 85 34.48 -4.56 6.97
N HIS A 86 34.24 -3.70 5.99
CA HIS A 86 32.90 -3.19 5.72
C HIS A 86 32.23 -4.03 4.63
N ALA A 87 30.98 -4.41 4.86
CA ALA A 87 30.14 -5.08 3.89
C ALA A 87 28.88 -4.25 3.64
N THR A 88 28.64 -3.87 2.39
CA THR A 88 27.42 -3.18 2.00
C THR A 88 26.34 -4.21 1.70
N VAL A 89 25.16 -4.00 2.28
CA VAL A 89 23.97 -4.81 2.06
C VAL A 89 22.80 -3.91 1.70
N LYS A 90 21.80 -4.47 1.03
CA LYS A 90 20.54 -3.77 0.80
C LYS A 90 19.83 -3.49 2.13
N ASN A 91 19.17 -2.35 2.24
CA ASN A 91 18.29 -2.05 3.37
C ASN A 91 17.23 -3.17 3.51
N PRO A 92 17.16 -3.89 4.65
CA PRO A 92 16.20 -4.98 4.85
C PRO A 92 14.74 -4.55 4.70
N ALA A 93 14.39 -3.32 5.09
CA ALA A 93 13.04 -2.79 4.93
C ALA A 93 12.70 -2.58 3.44
N LEU A 94 13.66 -2.11 2.65
CA LEU A 94 13.51 -1.98 1.20
C LEU A 94 13.38 -3.36 0.54
N GLN A 95 14.17 -4.34 0.98
CA GLN A 95 14.10 -5.72 0.50
C GLN A 95 12.72 -6.36 0.79
N ALA A 96 12.20 -6.23 2.01
CA ALA A 96 10.86 -6.71 2.36
C ALA A 96 9.76 -6.05 1.51
N LYS A 97 9.88 -4.73 1.28
CA LYS A 97 8.95 -3.98 0.42
C LYS A 97 8.98 -4.49 -1.03
N GLU A 98 10.15 -4.76 -1.59
CA GLU A 98 10.26 -5.34 -2.93
C GLU A 98 9.66 -6.74 -3.04
N PHE A 99 9.87 -7.59 -2.03
CA PHE A 99 9.22 -8.90 -2.00
C PHE A 99 7.69 -8.77 -1.92
N MET A 100 7.17 -7.86 -1.10
CA MET A 100 5.73 -7.59 -1.03
C MET A 100 5.15 -7.20 -2.39
N PHE A 101 5.80 -6.28 -3.12
CA PHE A 101 5.36 -5.91 -4.47
C PHE A 101 5.47 -7.06 -5.47
N HIS A 102 6.55 -7.85 -5.41
CA HIS A 102 6.70 -9.02 -6.27
C HIS A 102 5.57 -10.02 -6.07
N ILE A 103 5.24 -10.33 -4.81
CA ILE A 103 4.15 -11.24 -4.47
C ILE A 103 2.81 -10.66 -4.92
N LYS A 104 2.53 -9.38 -4.61
CA LYS A 104 1.32 -8.68 -5.08
C LYS A 104 1.15 -8.81 -6.60
N ASN A 105 2.19 -8.50 -7.37
CA ASN A 105 2.15 -8.55 -8.84
C ASN A 105 1.95 -9.96 -9.40
N VAL A 106 2.36 -10.99 -8.65
CA VAL A 106 2.06 -12.39 -8.98
C VAL A 106 0.60 -12.70 -8.71
N LEU A 107 0.11 -12.37 -7.51
CA LEU A 107 -1.26 -12.67 -7.08
C LEU A 107 -2.31 -11.94 -7.94
N GLU A 108 -2.04 -10.69 -8.35
CA GLU A 108 -2.93 -9.90 -9.22
C GLU A 108 -3.15 -10.51 -10.61
N LYS A 109 -2.29 -11.42 -11.04
CA LYS A 109 -2.45 -12.14 -12.32
C LYS A 109 -3.37 -13.35 -12.19
N ASP A 110 -3.62 -13.83 -10.98
CA ASP A 110 -4.48 -14.97 -10.73
C ASP A 110 -5.94 -14.52 -10.63
N LYS A 111 -6.74 -14.89 -11.63
CA LYS A 111 -8.17 -14.53 -11.69
C LYS A 111 -9.00 -15.10 -10.54
N ALA A 112 -8.55 -16.18 -9.88
CA ALA A 112 -9.25 -16.75 -8.74
C ALA A 112 -9.04 -15.95 -7.45
N LEU A 113 -8.00 -15.11 -7.38
CA LEU A 113 -7.64 -14.31 -6.21
C LEU A 113 -8.05 -12.84 -6.35
N VAL A 114 -8.61 -12.46 -7.49
CA VAL A 114 -9.09 -11.10 -7.76
C VAL A 114 -10.62 -11.11 -7.75
N HIS A 115 -11.22 -10.26 -6.90
CA HIS A 115 -12.65 -10.01 -6.98
C HIS A 115 -12.96 -9.30 -8.31
N LEU A 116 -13.63 -10.01 -9.22
CA LEU A 116 -14.01 -9.46 -10.52
C LEU A 116 -15.21 -8.49 -10.41
N GLU A 117 -15.99 -8.58 -9.33
CA GLU A 117 -17.18 -7.78 -9.06
C GLU A 117 -17.30 -7.46 -7.55
N GLY A 118 -17.98 -6.36 -7.20
CA GLY A 118 -18.33 -6.00 -5.82
C GLY A 118 -17.32 -5.10 -5.09
N LYS A 119 -17.52 -4.95 -3.77
CA LYS A 119 -16.83 -3.98 -2.88
C LYS A 119 -15.30 -4.10 -2.86
N TYR A 120 -14.76 -5.27 -3.19
CA TYR A 120 -13.33 -5.58 -3.10
C TYR A 120 -12.65 -5.67 -4.47
N GLN A 121 -13.24 -5.10 -5.53
CA GLN A 121 -12.58 -4.97 -6.82
C GLN A 121 -11.31 -4.10 -6.64
N CYS A 122 -10.16 -4.76 -6.53
CA CYS A 122 -8.90 -4.11 -6.22
C CYS A 122 -8.50 -3.16 -7.35
N GLY A 123 -8.51 -1.86 -7.03
CA GLY A 123 -8.00 -0.79 -7.89
C GLY A 123 -9.08 -0.14 -8.73
N PHE A 124 -8.95 1.18 -8.88
CA PHE A 124 -9.62 1.91 -9.95
C PHE A 124 -9.21 1.26 -11.27
N SER A 125 -10.15 0.55 -11.90
CA SER A 125 -9.86 -0.24 -13.10
C SER A 125 -10.20 0.55 -14.35
N GLU A 126 -9.22 0.69 -15.24
CA GLU A 126 -9.40 1.29 -16.56
C GLU A 126 -10.48 0.59 -17.38
N LYS A 127 -10.73 -0.69 -17.08
CA LYS A 127 -11.82 -1.48 -17.68
C LYS A 127 -13.19 -0.83 -17.52
N ALA A 128 -13.40 -0.06 -16.45
CA ALA A 128 -14.64 0.69 -16.28
C ALA A 128 -14.77 1.79 -17.35
N PHE A 129 -13.69 2.48 -17.70
CA PHE A 129 -13.69 3.45 -18.78
C PHE A 129 -13.79 2.82 -20.15
N GLU A 130 -13.07 1.72 -20.40
CA GLU A 130 -13.17 0.97 -21.65
C GLU A 130 -14.61 0.50 -21.91
N LYS A 131 -15.27 -0.04 -20.88
CA LYS A 131 -16.65 -0.52 -20.95
C LYS A 131 -17.63 0.61 -21.29
N GLU A 132 -17.43 1.80 -20.73
CA GLU A 132 -18.28 2.97 -20.95
C GLU A 132 -17.84 3.82 -22.16
N GLY A 133 -16.80 3.40 -22.89
CA GLY A 133 -16.28 4.13 -24.06
C GLY A 133 -15.64 5.48 -23.72
N LEU A 134 -15.14 5.65 -22.50
CA LEU A 134 -14.50 6.88 -22.03
C LEU A 134 -12.98 6.82 -22.29
N PRO A 135 -12.40 7.77 -23.03
CA PRO A 135 -10.96 7.82 -23.19
C PRO A 135 -10.30 8.24 -21.88
N TYR A 136 -9.20 7.58 -21.52
CA TYR A 136 -8.47 7.84 -20.29
C TYR A 136 -6.96 7.93 -20.54
N TYR A 137 -6.23 8.55 -19.60
CA TYR A 137 -4.79 8.71 -19.65
C TYR A 137 -4.16 8.51 -18.27
N TRP A 138 -3.28 7.52 -18.15
CA TRP A 138 -2.59 7.25 -16.89
C TRP A 138 -1.29 8.05 -16.78
N LEU A 139 -1.35 9.18 -16.06
CA LEU A 139 -0.23 10.11 -15.88
C LEU A 139 0.98 9.46 -15.17
N THR A 140 0.73 8.47 -14.32
CA THR A 140 1.72 7.85 -13.43
C THR A 140 2.11 6.43 -13.85
N GLU A 141 1.75 6.01 -15.06
CA GLU A 141 2.13 4.68 -15.56
C GLU A 141 3.63 4.59 -15.81
N THR A 142 4.19 5.61 -16.47
CA THR A 142 5.64 5.70 -16.74
C THR A 142 6.16 7.14 -16.61
N THR A 143 7.48 7.29 -16.54
CA THR A 143 8.15 8.60 -16.59
C THR A 143 7.86 9.36 -17.90
N GLU A 144 7.67 8.62 -19.01
CA GLU A 144 7.35 9.20 -20.32
C GLU A 144 5.90 9.69 -20.38
N SER A 145 4.95 8.95 -19.79
CA SER A 145 3.54 9.36 -19.69
C SER A 145 3.40 10.71 -18.98
N LYS A 146 4.23 10.98 -17.96
CA LYS A 146 4.21 12.29 -17.29
C LYS A 146 4.73 13.43 -18.17
N ARG A 147 5.71 13.16 -19.04
CA ARG A 147 6.28 14.18 -19.95
C ARG A 147 5.39 14.49 -21.14
N ASN A 148 4.69 13.47 -21.63
CA ASN A 148 3.81 13.57 -22.79
C ASN A 148 2.38 13.96 -22.41
N TYR A 149 2.15 14.37 -21.17
CA TYR A 149 0.84 14.75 -20.69
C TYR A 149 0.35 16.02 -21.38
N ASP A 150 -0.74 15.89 -22.12
CA ASP A 150 -1.46 17.00 -22.72
C ASP A 150 -2.65 17.39 -21.84
N ARG A 151 -2.58 18.59 -21.26
CA ARG A 151 -3.63 19.16 -20.43
C ARG A 151 -4.91 19.49 -21.22
N SER A 152 -4.81 19.67 -22.53
CA SER A 152 -5.94 20.00 -23.41
C SER A 152 -6.66 18.77 -23.96
N ALA A 153 -6.11 17.57 -23.73
CA ALA A 153 -6.74 16.33 -24.19
C ALA A 153 -8.08 16.10 -23.48
N GLU A 154 -9.12 15.79 -24.26
CA GLU A 154 -10.46 15.47 -23.76
C GLU A 154 -10.54 14.02 -23.23
N VAL A 155 -9.74 13.73 -22.20
CA VAL A 155 -9.59 12.39 -21.62
C VAL A 155 -9.64 12.42 -20.10
N VAL A 156 -10.07 11.31 -19.48
CA VAL A 156 -10.03 11.15 -18.03
C VAL A 156 -8.59 10.94 -17.58
N THR A 157 -8.02 11.89 -16.85
CA THR A 157 -6.65 11.76 -16.32
C THR A 157 -6.64 10.95 -15.02
N ILE A 158 -5.87 9.86 -14.99
CA ILE A 158 -5.67 9.00 -13.83
C ILE A 158 -4.27 9.27 -13.25
N SER A 159 -4.19 9.58 -11.96
CA SER A 159 -2.91 9.88 -11.31
C SER A 159 -2.92 9.57 -9.81
N THR A 160 -1.74 9.32 -9.24
CA THR A 160 -1.54 9.41 -7.79
C THR A 160 -1.57 10.85 -7.31
N ILE A 161 -1.94 11.09 -6.04
CA ILE A 161 -2.03 12.44 -5.47
C ILE A 161 -0.72 13.21 -5.58
N ASP A 162 0.42 12.57 -5.30
CA ASP A 162 1.73 13.22 -5.39
C ASP A 162 2.07 13.70 -6.81
N SER A 163 1.52 13.02 -7.82
CA SER A 163 1.82 13.33 -9.21
C SER A 163 0.93 14.43 -9.80
N SER A 164 -0.14 14.82 -9.11
CA SER A 164 -1.02 15.91 -9.54
C SER A 164 -0.51 17.30 -9.14
N LYS A 165 0.63 17.39 -8.44
CA LYS A 165 1.24 18.67 -8.05
C LYS A 165 1.50 19.53 -9.28
N GLY A 166 0.98 20.77 -9.26
CA GLY A 166 1.07 21.71 -10.37
C GLY A 166 0.02 21.53 -11.47
N LEU A 167 -0.87 20.54 -11.33
CA LEU A 167 -2.06 20.38 -12.17
C LEU A 167 -3.29 20.89 -11.43
N ASP A 168 -4.31 21.26 -12.17
CA ASP A 168 -5.62 21.66 -11.66
C ASP A 168 -6.68 21.33 -12.72
N PHE A 169 -7.84 20.86 -12.26
CA PHE A 169 -8.86 20.26 -13.10
C PHE A 169 -10.24 20.85 -12.77
N ARG A 170 -11.11 20.95 -13.77
CA ARG A 170 -12.48 21.40 -13.56
C ARG A 170 -13.21 20.52 -12.55
N ALA A 171 -13.06 19.21 -12.67
CA ALA A 171 -13.61 18.22 -11.75
C ALA A 171 -12.52 17.27 -11.26
N VAL A 172 -12.52 16.95 -9.97
CA VAL A 172 -11.64 15.96 -9.36
C VAL A 172 -12.45 14.94 -8.57
N PHE A 173 -12.14 13.67 -8.80
CA PHE A 173 -12.67 12.54 -8.07
C PHE A 173 -11.54 11.92 -7.24
N ILE A 174 -11.65 11.99 -5.92
CA ILE A 174 -10.76 11.27 -5.01
C ILE A 174 -11.46 9.96 -4.65
N VAL A 175 -10.88 8.86 -5.13
CA VAL A 175 -11.42 7.51 -4.95
C VAL A 175 -10.74 6.78 -3.80
N HIS A 176 -11.51 5.94 -3.09
CA HIS A 176 -11.03 5.15 -1.95
C HIS A 176 -10.39 5.99 -0.84
N LEU A 177 -11.07 7.04 -0.40
CA LEU A 177 -10.59 7.91 0.68
C LEU A 177 -10.36 7.16 2.01
N ASP A 178 -11.04 6.03 2.21
CA ASP A 178 -10.85 5.13 3.34
C ASP A 178 -9.44 4.49 3.41
N MET A 179 -8.68 4.53 2.32
CA MET A 179 -7.28 4.07 2.29
C MET A 179 -6.30 5.07 2.89
N LEU A 180 -6.75 6.29 3.20
CA LEU A 180 -5.94 7.34 3.82
C LEU A 180 -6.29 7.47 5.32
N PRO A 181 -5.28 7.62 6.21
CA PRO A 181 -3.83 7.52 5.90
C PRO A 181 -3.43 6.09 5.50
N PHE A 182 -2.42 5.95 4.65
CA PHE A 182 -1.95 4.62 4.24
C PHE A 182 -1.48 3.81 5.47
N LEU A 183 -1.80 2.51 5.52
CA LEU A 183 -1.55 1.60 6.67
C LEU A 183 -0.11 1.58 7.21
N LEU A 184 0.87 2.03 6.42
CA LEU A 184 2.30 2.05 6.79
C LEU A 184 2.85 3.46 7.03
N GLU A 185 2.04 4.51 6.86
CA GLU A 185 2.45 5.89 7.08
C GLU A 185 2.08 6.31 8.51
N THR A 186 3.08 6.72 9.28
CA THR A 186 2.90 7.13 10.68
C THR A 186 2.75 8.64 10.85
N ASP A 187 2.95 9.41 9.78
CA ASP A 187 2.87 10.87 9.78
C ASP A 187 1.47 11.31 9.30
N GLU A 188 0.57 11.49 10.26
CA GLU A 188 -0.82 11.89 10.00
C GLU A 188 -0.93 13.29 9.39
N GLU A 189 -0.04 14.23 9.75
CA GLU A 189 -0.05 15.60 9.25
C GLU A 189 0.32 15.64 7.76
N ARG A 190 1.30 14.83 7.38
CA ARG A 190 1.69 14.67 5.98
C ARG A 190 0.55 14.11 5.13
N GLU A 191 -0.15 13.08 5.60
CA GLU A 191 -1.27 12.46 4.88
C GLU A 191 -2.46 13.42 4.77
N ALA A 192 -2.75 14.19 5.82
CA ALA A 192 -3.77 15.24 5.77
C ALA A 192 -3.40 16.33 4.76
N SER A 193 -2.13 16.74 4.72
CA SER A 193 -1.61 17.70 3.74
C SER A 193 -1.71 17.16 2.32
N LEU A 194 -1.42 15.87 2.11
CA LEU A 194 -1.52 15.20 0.83
C LEU A 194 -2.98 15.21 0.33
N LEU A 195 -3.92 14.84 1.20
CA LEU A 195 -5.35 14.90 0.88
C LEU A 195 -5.82 16.33 0.57
N TYR A 196 -5.39 17.32 1.35
CA TYR A 196 -5.69 18.72 1.08
C TYR A 196 -5.18 19.18 -0.29
N ILE A 197 -3.96 18.78 -0.66
CA ILE A 197 -3.41 19.04 -2.00
C ILE A 197 -4.31 18.42 -3.07
N ALA A 198 -4.75 17.16 -2.91
CA ALA A 198 -5.66 16.51 -3.85
C ALA A 198 -6.99 17.26 -4.00
N MET A 199 -7.61 17.63 -2.89
CA MET A 199 -8.90 18.33 -2.88
C MET A 199 -8.81 19.70 -3.57
N THR A 200 -7.72 20.42 -3.33
CA THR A 200 -7.48 21.75 -3.94
C THR A 200 -7.09 21.70 -5.42
N ARG A 201 -6.99 20.50 -6.01
CA ARG A 201 -6.87 20.37 -7.48
C ARG A 201 -8.18 20.65 -8.21
N ALA A 202 -9.32 20.56 -7.51
CA ALA A 202 -10.64 20.83 -8.08
C ALA A 202 -10.90 22.34 -8.20
N GLN A 203 -11.28 22.79 -9.39
CA GLN A 203 -11.73 24.16 -9.64
C GLN A 203 -13.23 24.33 -9.40
N GLU A 204 -14.06 23.39 -9.87
CA GLU A 204 -15.52 23.49 -9.79
C GLU A 204 -16.15 22.33 -9.02
N TYR A 205 -15.76 21.09 -9.33
CA TYR A 205 -16.38 19.90 -8.76
C TYR A 205 -15.36 19.06 -8.01
N LEU A 206 -15.64 18.78 -6.74
CA LEU A 206 -14.90 17.83 -5.93
C LEU A 206 -15.84 16.70 -5.51
N CYS A 207 -15.47 15.47 -5.86
CA CYS A 207 -16.15 14.26 -5.41
C CYS A 207 -15.18 13.43 -4.56
N LEU A 208 -15.61 13.06 -3.36
CA LEU A 208 -14.88 12.17 -2.47
C LEU A 208 -15.69 10.87 -2.34
N THR A 209 -15.07 9.73 -2.62
CA THR A 209 -15.73 8.42 -2.53
C THR A 209 -14.95 7.49 -1.60
N TYR A 210 -15.67 6.69 -0.83
CA TYR A 210 -15.11 5.74 0.12
C TYR A 210 -16.08 4.58 0.37
N SER A 211 -15.55 3.44 0.79
CA SER A 211 -16.35 2.24 1.11
C SER A 211 -16.06 1.61 2.48
N GLY A 212 -14.90 1.93 3.06
CA GLY A 212 -14.49 1.57 4.42
C GLY A 212 -14.56 2.74 5.41
N GLU A 213 -14.11 2.46 6.64
CA GLU A 213 -14.00 3.45 7.71
C GLU A 213 -12.55 3.82 7.99
N SER A 214 -12.30 5.11 8.19
CA SER A 214 -11.01 5.69 8.55
C SER A 214 -11.25 6.99 9.34
N ALA A 215 -10.19 7.58 9.89
CA ALA A 215 -10.29 8.88 10.56
C ALA A 215 -10.88 9.96 9.60
N TYR A 216 -10.47 9.93 8.33
CA TYR A 216 -10.91 10.91 7.33
C TYR A 216 -12.35 10.68 6.89
N THR A 217 -12.76 9.43 6.63
CA THR A 217 -14.15 9.16 6.21
C THR A 217 -15.15 9.50 7.32
N ARG A 218 -14.81 9.25 8.59
CA ARG A 218 -15.63 9.70 9.73
C ARG A 218 -15.74 11.22 9.78
N TYR A 219 -14.65 11.94 9.56
CA TYR A 219 -14.65 13.41 9.51
C TYR A 219 -15.58 13.94 8.41
N PHE A 220 -15.46 13.44 7.17
CA PHE A 220 -16.31 13.90 6.08
C PHE A 220 -17.76 13.45 6.19
N ALA A 221 -18.03 12.30 6.78
CA ALA A 221 -19.40 11.86 7.08
C ALA A 221 -20.11 12.85 8.01
N GLY A 222 -19.41 13.32 9.07
CA GLY A 222 -19.94 14.35 9.97
C GLY A 222 -20.30 15.65 9.24
N ILE A 223 -19.43 16.14 8.36
CA ILE A 223 -19.68 17.34 7.54
C ILE A 223 -20.89 17.13 6.61
N ALA A 224 -21.00 15.96 5.97
CA ALA A 224 -22.09 15.65 5.07
C ALA A 224 -23.45 15.66 5.81
N ASP A 225 -23.49 15.10 7.01
CA ASP A 225 -24.69 15.08 7.86
C ASP A 225 -25.10 16.49 8.31
N GLU A 226 -24.15 17.33 8.71
CA GLU A 226 -24.41 18.73 9.04
C GLU A 226 -25.00 19.51 7.86
N ARG A 227 -24.40 19.36 6.68
CA ARG A 227 -24.90 20.00 5.45
C ARG A 227 -26.29 19.51 5.09
N LYS A 228 -26.56 18.21 5.23
CA LYS A 228 -27.88 17.62 4.96
C LYS A 228 -28.95 18.18 5.90
N LYS A 229 -28.64 18.33 7.20
CA LYS A 229 -29.54 18.94 8.18
C LYS A 229 -29.87 20.39 7.81
N LYS A 230 -28.86 21.17 7.43
CA LYS A 230 -29.04 22.58 7.03
C LYS A 230 -29.92 22.71 5.78
N LEU A 231 -29.67 21.90 4.75
CA LEU A 231 -30.50 21.87 3.53
C LEU A 231 -31.96 21.50 3.79
N LEU A 232 -32.21 20.62 4.77
CA LEU A 232 -33.57 20.26 5.17
C LEU A 232 -34.26 21.40 5.91
N GLN A 233 -33.53 22.13 6.76
CA GLN A 233 -34.05 23.32 7.44
C GLN A 233 -34.42 24.43 6.44
N ASP A 234 -33.54 24.72 5.48
CA ASP A 234 -33.76 25.75 4.45
C ASP A 234 -34.93 25.41 3.50
N ARG A 235 -35.31 24.13 3.39
CA ARG A 235 -36.48 23.68 2.59
C ARG A 235 -37.80 23.72 3.35
N LEU A 236 -37.75 23.81 4.68
CA LEU A 236 -38.91 23.83 5.57
C LEU A 236 -39.27 25.25 6.04
N SER A 237 -38.40 26.23 5.78
CA SER A 237 -38.60 27.68 5.96
C SER A 237 -39.10 28.34 4.69
#